data_AF-X0Y1K4-F1
#
_entry.id   AF-X0Y1K4-F1
#
_cell.length_a   1.000
_cell.length_b   1.000
_cell.length_c   1.000
_cell.angle_alpha   90.00
_cell.angle_beta   90.00
_cell.angle_gamma   90.00
#
_symmetry.space_group_name_H-M   'P 1'
#
loop_
_entity.id
_entity.type
_entity.pdbx_description
1 polymer ?
#
loop_
_entity_poly.entity_id
_entity_poly.type
_entity_poly.pdbx_seq_one_letter_code
_entity_poly.pdbx_strand_id
1 'polypeptide(L)'
;GEALSRGGEWLSGEQVFKLYDTYGFPKELTAEIAKERGLSIDWKGFEAEMGKQQERARAAGITVTLHVPDTTIEIPPVSEWNIQVTMPVGKFVGYETTSCEALIVGLGVKGQLVDTASRDEQVDIILDRTPFYGEMGGQVGDSGEISSNKGKVVITDTVRSAGDMIVHRGKISGGEISVGDEVEASVDVARRLDIARNHTATHLLQAALRQILGDRVSQRGSLVESNRLRFDFSWLAAITEEQLGEIQRWI
;
A
#
# COMPACT_ATOMS: atom_id res chain seq x y z
N GLY A 1 20.22 -7.72 -9.45
CA GLY A 1 21.60 -7.91 -9.92
C GLY A 1 22.19 -9.20 -9.38
N GLU A 2 22.28 -9.33 -8.07
CA GLU A 2 22.98 -10.45 -7.41
C GLU A 2 22.30 -11.83 -7.45
N ALA A 3 20.97 -11.92 -7.48
CA ALA A 3 20.28 -13.22 -7.56
C ALA A 3 20.49 -13.90 -8.94
N LEU A 4 20.46 -13.11 -10.01
CA LEU A 4 20.70 -13.57 -11.38
C LEU A 4 22.18 -13.92 -11.64
N SER A 5 23.13 -13.27 -10.94
CA SER A 5 24.55 -13.62 -11.06
C SER A 5 24.94 -14.89 -10.29
N ARG A 6 24.06 -15.41 -9.42
CA ARG A 6 24.26 -16.67 -8.67
C ARG A 6 23.44 -17.85 -9.20
N GLY A 7 22.67 -17.70 -10.27
CA GLY A 7 21.90 -18.79 -10.88
C GLY A 7 20.76 -19.33 -10.01
N GLY A 8 20.21 -18.53 -9.09
CA GLY A 8 19.12 -18.97 -8.22
C GLY A 8 17.75 -18.83 -8.90
N GLU A 9 16.94 -19.89 -8.88
CA GLU A 9 15.53 -19.92 -9.35
C GLU A 9 14.54 -19.28 -8.35
N TRP A 10 15.04 -18.71 -7.24
CA TRP A 10 14.23 -18.11 -6.18
C TRP A 10 14.95 -16.99 -5.43
N LEU A 11 14.19 -16.12 -4.77
CA LEU A 11 14.66 -15.13 -3.80
C LEU A 11 14.43 -15.67 -2.39
N SER A 12 15.47 -15.67 -1.56
CA SER A 12 15.32 -16.06 -0.16
C SER A 12 14.51 -15.02 0.61
N GLY A 13 13.86 -15.46 1.69
CA GLY A 13 13.13 -14.56 2.58
C GLY A 13 13.98 -13.41 3.12
N GLU A 14 15.26 -13.66 3.42
CA GLU A 14 16.23 -12.66 3.84
C GLU A 14 16.52 -11.62 2.76
N GLN A 15 16.61 -12.03 1.49
CA GLN A 15 16.84 -11.09 0.38
C GLN A 15 15.62 -10.19 0.16
N VAL A 16 14.42 -10.77 0.21
CA VAL A 16 13.18 -9.99 0.11
C VAL A 16 13.02 -9.09 1.32
N PHE A 17 13.37 -9.57 2.52
CA PHE A 17 13.37 -8.78 3.74
C PHE A 17 14.36 -7.62 3.65
N LYS A 18 15.56 -7.82 3.11
CA LYS A 18 16.55 -6.76 2.93
C LYS A 18 16.08 -5.72 1.90
N LEU A 19 15.48 -6.15 0.80
CA LEU A 19 14.85 -5.25 -0.18
C LEU A 19 13.77 -4.40 0.49
N TYR A 20 12.94 -5.03 1.32
CA TYR A 20 11.89 -4.39 2.08
C TYR A 20 12.41 -3.42 3.16
N ASP A 21 13.21 -3.90 4.11
CA ASP A 21 13.63 -3.18 5.31
C ASP A 21 14.75 -2.16 5.04
N THR A 22 15.76 -2.54 4.24
CA THR A 22 16.93 -1.69 4.01
C THR A 22 16.75 -0.74 2.83
N TYR A 23 16.08 -1.20 1.77
CA TYR A 23 15.97 -0.46 0.52
C TYR A 23 14.56 0.11 0.27
N GLY A 24 13.62 -0.13 1.19
CA GLY A 24 12.24 0.36 1.09
C GLY A 24 11.48 -0.21 -0.10
N PHE A 25 11.96 -1.30 -0.70
CA PHE A 25 11.33 -1.95 -1.85
C PHE A 25 10.15 -2.78 -1.38
N PRO A 26 8.91 -2.43 -1.78
CA PRO A 26 7.74 -3.16 -1.30
C PRO A 26 7.83 -4.64 -1.67
N LYS A 27 7.41 -5.52 -0.76
CA LYS A 27 7.42 -6.96 -0.98
C LYS A 27 6.55 -7.34 -2.19
N GLU A 28 5.50 -6.58 -2.45
CA GLU A 28 4.59 -6.74 -3.59
C GLU A 28 5.30 -6.48 -4.91
N LEU A 29 5.98 -5.33 -5.04
CA LEU A 29 6.75 -5.00 -6.23
C LEU A 29 7.92 -5.99 -6.43
N THR A 30 8.51 -6.44 -5.33
CA THR A 30 9.53 -7.49 -5.34
C THR A 30 8.95 -8.81 -5.87
N ALA A 31 7.73 -9.17 -5.49
CA ALA A 31 7.02 -10.35 -5.98
C ALA A 31 6.65 -10.26 -7.46
N GLU A 32 6.18 -9.10 -7.91
CA GLU A 32 5.88 -8.86 -9.33
C GLU A 32 7.14 -8.98 -10.19
N ILE A 33 8.22 -8.29 -9.81
CA ILE A 33 9.50 -8.33 -10.53
C ILE A 33 10.11 -9.75 -10.50
N ALA A 34 9.98 -10.47 -9.39
CA ALA A 34 10.45 -11.85 -9.29
C ALA A 34 9.69 -12.76 -10.26
N LYS A 35 8.35 -12.67 -10.27
CA LYS A 35 7.48 -13.45 -11.17
C LYS A 35 7.77 -13.16 -12.64
N GLU A 36 7.97 -11.89 -13.02
CA GLU A 36 8.34 -11.52 -14.39
C GLU A 36 9.68 -12.13 -14.84
N ARG A 37 10.58 -12.41 -13.90
CA ARG A 37 11.90 -12.99 -14.15
C ARG A 37 11.93 -14.51 -13.95
N GLY A 38 10.78 -15.13 -13.73
CA GLY A 38 10.67 -16.57 -13.47
C GLY A 38 11.25 -17.00 -12.11
N LEU A 39 11.37 -16.08 -11.16
CA LEU A 39 11.91 -16.34 -9.82
C LEU A 39 10.76 -16.56 -8.82
N SER A 40 10.87 -17.61 -8.01
CA SER A 40 9.98 -17.84 -6.87
C SER A 40 10.43 -17.05 -5.65
N ILE A 41 9.54 -16.80 -4.68
CA ILE A 41 9.89 -16.13 -3.42
C ILE A 41 9.65 -17.07 -2.23
N ASP A 42 10.63 -17.15 -1.34
CA ASP A 42 10.47 -17.79 -0.04
C ASP A 42 9.74 -16.87 0.95
N TRP A 43 8.41 -16.92 0.89
CA TRP A 43 7.53 -16.14 1.77
C TRP A 43 7.65 -16.56 3.24
N LYS A 44 7.89 -17.86 3.52
CA LYS A 44 8.07 -18.35 4.89
C LYS A 44 9.32 -17.77 5.53
N GLY A 45 10.42 -17.70 4.78
CA GLY A 45 11.65 -17.04 5.23
C GLY A 45 11.43 -15.54 5.46
N PHE A 46 10.68 -14.87 4.59
CA PHE A 46 10.38 -13.44 4.73
C PHE A 46 9.56 -13.17 6.00
N GLU A 47 8.51 -13.97 6.23
CA GLU A 47 7.71 -13.91 7.45
C GLU A 47 8.53 -14.20 8.72
N ALA A 48 9.48 -15.13 8.65
CA ALA A 48 10.38 -15.41 9.76
C ALA A 48 11.30 -14.23 10.09
N GLU A 49 11.84 -13.53 9.09
CA GLU A 49 12.64 -12.31 9.30
C GLU A 49 11.80 -11.15 9.83
N MET A 50 10.58 -10.96 9.31
CA MET A 50 9.59 -10.03 9.87
C MET A 50 9.25 -10.35 11.32
N GLY A 51 9.10 -11.64 11.66
CA GLY A 51 8.86 -12.12 13.02
C GLY A 51 10.02 -11.82 13.96
N LYS A 52 11.28 -12.04 13.52
CA LYS A 52 12.48 -11.69 14.29
C LYS A 52 12.59 -10.18 14.52
N GLN A 53 12.25 -9.37 13.52
CA GLN A 53 12.19 -7.91 13.66
C GLN A 53 11.10 -7.52 14.67
N GLN A 54 9.94 -8.16 14.60
CA GLN A 54 8.83 -7.93 15.51
C GLN A 54 9.14 -8.35 16.95
N GLU A 55 9.84 -9.47 17.17
CA GLU A 55 10.29 -9.90 18.51
C GLU A 55 11.32 -8.94 19.11
N ARG A 56 12.25 -8.43 18.29
CA ARG A 56 13.18 -7.37 18.70
C ARG A 56 12.45 -6.08 19.08
N ALA A 57 11.38 -5.74 18.35
CA ALA A 57 10.54 -4.57 18.64
C ALA A 57 9.71 -4.76 19.93
N ARG A 58 9.09 -5.95 20.14
CA ARG A 58 8.26 -6.26 21.31
C ARG A 58 9.02 -6.24 22.65
N ALA A 59 10.34 -6.46 22.64
CA ALA A 59 11.17 -6.34 23.84
C ALA A 59 11.35 -4.87 24.30
N ALA A 60 11.04 -3.90 23.44
CA ALA A 60 10.94 -2.49 23.78
C ALA A 60 9.46 -2.13 24.00
N GLY A 61 9.08 -1.80 25.23
CA GLY A 61 7.70 -1.44 25.56
C GLY A 61 7.16 -0.29 24.71
N ILE A 62 5.84 -0.23 24.57
CA ILE A 62 5.13 0.79 23.76
C ILE A 62 5.51 2.19 24.25
N THR A 63 6.27 2.90 23.42
CA THR A 63 6.59 4.32 23.55
C THR A 63 6.42 4.94 22.17
N VAL A 64 5.34 5.70 21.99
CA VAL A 64 5.16 6.55 20.80
C VAL A 64 5.99 7.81 21.05
N THR A 65 7.12 7.97 20.36
CA THR A 65 7.94 9.18 20.42
C THR A 65 7.90 9.86 19.06
N LEU A 66 7.43 11.10 19.01
CA LEU A 66 7.38 11.89 17.78
C LEU A 66 8.56 12.84 17.74
N HIS A 67 9.33 12.80 16.66
CA HIS A 67 10.37 13.79 16.40
C HIS A 67 9.87 14.77 15.33
N VAL A 68 9.44 15.95 15.76
CA VAL A 68 9.19 17.08 14.88
C VAL A 68 10.50 17.87 14.80
N PRO A 69 11.11 18.08 13.62
CA PRO A 69 12.31 18.90 13.50
C PRO A 69 12.04 20.31 14.00
N ASP A 70 12.83 20.78 14.97
CA ASP A 70 12.64 22.01 15.76
C ASP A 70 12.76 23.34 14.97
N THR A 71 12.70 23.34 13.64
CA THR A 71 13.21 24.47 12.82
C THR A 71 12.32 24.97 11.69
N THR A 72 11.01 24.68 11.64
CA THR A 72 10.13 25.31 10.64
C THR A 72 8.85 25.88 11.25
N ILE A 73 8.59 27.15 10.95
CA ILE A 73 7.36 27.91 11.30
C ILE A 73 6.16 27.45 10.42
N GLU A 74 6.41 26.56 9.46
CA GLU A 74 5.40 25.98 8.58
C GLU A 74 5.17 24.51 8.93
N ILE A 75 3.90 24.14 9.03
CA ILE A 75 3.45 22.80 9.43
C ILE A 75 3.80 21.82 8.28
N PRO A 76 4.66 20.81 8.52
CA PRO A 76 5.01 19.87 7.48
C PRO A 76 3.82 18.97 7.11
N PRO A 77 3.66 18.57 5.83
CA PRO A 77 2.62 17.65 5.39
C PRO A 77 2.66 16.32 6.15
N VAL A 78 1.53 15.60 6.25
CA VAL A 78 1.44 14.29 6.92
C VAL A 78 2.44 13.25 6.38
N SER A 79 2.89 13.40 5.13
CA SER A 79 3.96 12.60 4.53
C SER A 79 5.33 12.75 5.21
N GLU A 80 5.51 13.77 6.03
CA GLU A 80 6.74 14.08 6.77
C GLU A 80 6.61 13.80 8.27
N TRP A 81 5.49 13.21 8.70
CA TRP A 81 5.30 12.80 10.09
C TRP A 81 6.21 11.61 10.43
N ASN A 82 7.26 11.88 11.22
CA ASN A 82 8.15 10.86 11.72
C ASN A 82 7.58 10.24 13.02
N ILE A 83 6.56 9.41 12.86
CA ILE A 83 5.95 8.67 13.97
C ILE A 83 6.87 7.50 14.32
N GLN A 84 7.72 7.64 15.34
CA GLN A 84 8.47 6.50 15.86
C GLN A 84 7.52 5.66 16.71
N VAL A 85 6.97 4.63 16.09
CA VAL A 85 6.22 3.61 16.79
C VAL A 85 7.16 2.45 17.11
N THR A 86 7.24 2.09 18.38
CA THR A 86 8.03 0.96 18.91
C THR A 86 7.42 -0.41 18.59
N MET A 87 6.38 -0.45 17.76
CA MET A 87 5.62 -1.62 17.31
C MET A 87 5.40 -1.53 15.79
N PRO A 88 5.27 -2.65 15.07
CA PRO A 88 4.78 -2.61 13.69
C PRO A 88 3.32 -2.12 13.70
N VAL A 89 3.12 -0.87 13.34
CA VAL A 89 1.83 -0.25 13.01
C VAL A 89 1.52 -0.45 11.53
N GLY A 90 0.24 -0.40 11.18
CA GLY A 90 -0.19 -0.58 9.80
C GLY A 90 -0.03 -2.01 9.28
N LYS A 91 -0.11 -3.05 10.14
CA LYS A 91 -0.10 -4.44 9.66
C LYS A 91 -1.24 -4.63 8.65
N PHE A 92 -0.89 -4.76 7.38
CA PHE A 92 -1.86 -5.03 6.33
C PHE A 92 -2.39 -6.48 6.47
N VAL A 93 -3.71 -6.60 6.60
CA VAL A 93 -4.45 -7.88 6.67
C VAL A 93 -5.48 -8.02 5.54
N GLY A 94 -5.38 -7.14 4.53
CA GLY A 94 -6.34 -7.05 3.43
C GLY A 94 -6.23 -8.17 2.39
N TYR A 95 -5.28 -9.10 2.56
CA TYR A 95 -5.16 -10.32 1.76
C TYR A 95 -6.09 -11.42 2.27
N GLU A 96 -6.31 -11.46 3.59
CA GLU A 96 -7.10 -12.50 4.25
C GLU A 96 -8.54 -12.05 4.52
N THR A 97 -8.75 -10.75 4.76
CA THR A 97 -10.06 -10.21 5.14
C THR A 97 -10.32 -8.82 4.56
N THR A 98 -11.59 -8.48 4.37
CA THR A 98 -12.05 -7.15 3.96
C THR A 98 -12.50 -6.28 5.14
N SER A 99 -12.54 -6.84 6.35
CA SER A 99 -12.79 -6.10 7.59
C SER A 99 -11.96 -6.63 8.76
N CYS A 100 -11.63 -5.77 9.71
CA CYS A 100 -11.04 -6.19 10.99
C CYS A 100 -11.30 -5.20 12.11
N GLU A 101 -11.21 -5.69 13.34
CA GLU A 101 -11.04 -4.83 14.53
C GLU A 101 -9.61 -4.28 14.56
N ALA A 102 -9.45 -3.01 14.91
CA ALA A 102 -8.19 -2.30 14.97
C ALA A 102 -8.20 -1.22 16.06
N LEU A 103 -7.02 -0.73 16.42
CA LEU A 103 -6.83 0.40 17.33
C LEU A 103 -6.37 1.64 16.55
N ILE A 104 -6.98 2.80 16.83
CA ILE A 104 -6.46 4.08 16.37
C ILE A 104 -5.17 4.39 17.12
N VAL A 105 -4.04 4.41 16.42
CA VAL A 105 -2.73 4.74 17.01
C VAL A 105 -2.26 6.16 16.70
N GLY A 106 -2.91 6.80 15.73
CA GLY A 106 -2.61 8.17 15.31
C GLY A 106 -3.79 8.79 14.59
N LEU A 107 -4.00 10.07 14.85
CA LEU A 107 -5.11 10.84 14.30
C LEU A 107 -4.62 12.24 13.95
N GLY A 108 -4.99 12.68 12.75
CA GLY A 108 -4.60 13.97 12.20
C GLY A 108 -5.78 14.76 11.67
N VAL A 109 -5.79 16.07 11.89
CA VAL A 109 -6.73 17.03 11.30
C VAL A 109 -5.93 18.18 10.69
N LYS A 110 -6.15 18.48 9.40
CA LYS A 110 -5.46 19.57 8.67
C LYS A 110 -3.92 19.51 8.80
N GLY A 111 -3.35 18.32 8.77
CA GLY A 111 -1.90 18.14 8.90
C GLY A 111 -1.36 18.36 10.32
N GLN A 112 -2.23 18.42 11.33
CA GLN A 112 -1.85 18.47 12.74
C GLN A 112 -2.31 17.21 13.47
N LEU A 113 -1.44 16.64 14.31
CA LEU A 113 -1.82 15.54 15.20
C LEU A 113 -2.78 16.04 16.27
N VAL A 114 -3.83 15.26 16.51
CA VAL A 114 -4.84 15.54 17.53
C VAL A 114 -5.18 14.25 18.27
N ASP A 115 -5.55 14.37 19.54
CA ASP A 115 -6.00 13.21 20.33
C ASP A 115 -7.43 12.80 19.99
N THR A 116 -8.23 13.74 19.47
CA THR A 116 -9.67 13.58 19.22
C THR A 116 -10.07 14.38 17.99
N ALA A 117 -10.99 13.85 17.19
CA ALA A 117 -11.59 14.54 16.06
C ALA A 117 -13.11 14.29 16.05
N SER A 118 -13.86 15.30 15.60
CA SER A 118 -15.31 15.36 15.68
C SER A 118 -15.96 15.39 14.30
N ARG A 119 -17.29 15.23 14.29
CA ARG A 119 -18.13 15.31 13.09
C ARG A 119 -17.73 16.46 12.15
N ASP A 120 -17.77 16.13 10.86
CA ASP A 120 -17.47 17.01 9.73
C ASP A 120 -15.99 17.37 9.51
N GLU A 121 -15.08 16.90 10.37
CA GLU A 121 -13.64 17.07 10.16
C GLU A 121 -13.08 16.09 9.13
N GLN A 122 -12.13 16.59 8.33
CA GLN A 122 -11.27 15.79 7.48
C GLN A 122 -10.13 15.24 8.34
N VAL A 123 -9.95 13.93 8.28
CA VAL A 123 -9.04 13.20 9.17
C VAL A 123 -8.10 12.30 8.40
N ASP A 124 -6.88 12.22 8.90
CA ASP A 124 -5.90 11.19 8.57
C ASP A 124 -5.80 10.23 9.76
N ILE A 125 -6.06 8.94 9.55
CA ILE A 125 -6.12 7.94 10.61
C ILE A 125 -5.04 6.88 10.37
N ILE A 126 -4.34 6.50 11.43
CA ILE A 126 -3.38 5.41 11.42
C ILE A 126 -3.87 4.34 12.39
N LEU A 127 -3.87 3.10 11.91
CA LEU A 127 -4.31 1.93 12.66
C LEU A 127 -3.14 1.00 12.97
N ASP A 128 -3.24 0.23 14.06
CA ASP A 128 -2.27 -0.84 14.36
C ASP A 128 -2.26 -1.93 13.27
N ARG A 129 -3.43 -2.21 12.70
CA ARG A 129 -3.64 -3.13 11.57
C ARG A 129 -4.77 -2.63 10.68
N THR A 130 -4.78 -3.03 9.41
CA THR A 130 -5.80 -2.56 8.47
C THR A 130 -6.05 -3.51 7.30
N PRO A 131 -7.31 -3.67 6.85
CA PRO A 131 -7.62 -4.36 5.60
C PRO A 131 -7.47 -3.46 4.37
N PHE A 132 -7.26 -2.15 4.55
CA PHE A 132 -7.16 -1.17 3.47
C PHE A 132 -5.79 -1.24 2.81
N TYR A 133 -5.77 -1.43 1.49
CA TYR A 133 -4.58 -1.36 0.67
C TYR A 133 -4.25 0.12 0.48
N GLY A 134 -3.07 0.52 0.94
CA GLY A 134 -2.54 1.85 0.65
C GLY A 134 -1.99 1.92 -0.77
N GLU A 135 -2.28 3.03 -1.45
CA GLU A 135 -1.88 3.29 -2.84
C GLU A 135 -0.42 2.92 -3.10
N MET A 136 -0.19 2.09 -4.13
CA MET A 136 1.14 1.64 -4.52
C MET A 136 1.13 0.98 -5.90
N GLY A 137 2.22 1.12 -6.66
CA GLY A 137 2.41 0.41 -7.95
C GLY A 137 1.46 0.89 -9.05
N GLY A 138 0.90 2.10 -8.92
CA GLY A 138 -0.15 2.63 -9.79
C GLY A 138 -1.56 2.20 -9.37
N GLN A 139 -1.71 1.25 -8.45
CA GLN A 139 -3.01 0.90 -7.89
C GLN A 139 -3.44 1.90 -6.83
N VAL A 140 -4.63 2.49 -7.01
CA VAL A 140 -5.19 3.43 -6.04
C VAL A 140 -5.54 2.76 -4.72
N GLY A 141 -5.50 3.55 -3.65
CA GLY A 141 -5.89 3.13 -2.32
C GLY A 141 -7.36 2.72 -2.21
N ASP A 142 -7.65 1.92 -1.21
CA ASP A 142 -9.03 1.60 -0.89
C ASP A 142 -9.78 2.76 -0.28
N SER A 143 -11.09 2.73 -0.51
CA SER A 143 -12.08 3.47 0.24
C SER A 143 -12.90 2.50 1.09
N GLY A 144 -13.69 3.03 2.03
CA GLY A 144 -14.49 2.23 2.93
C GLY A 144 -14.89 3.01 4.16
N GLU A 145 -14.93 2.34 5.30
CA GLU A 145 -15.41 2.90 6.55
C GLU A 145 -14.57 2.43 7.75
N ILE A 146 -14.34 3.36 8.68
CA ILE A 146 -13.82 3.07 10.02
C ILE A 146 -14.90 3.52 11.00
N SER A 147 -15.35 2.63 11.89
CA SER A 147 -16.45 2.93 12.81
C SER A 147 -16.25 2.34 14.20
N SER A 148 -16.83 2.99 15.19
CA SER A 148 -16.97 2.51 16.56
C SER A 148 -18.36 2.86 17.10
N ASN A 149 -18.61 2.53 18.35
CA ASN A 149 -19.79 3.01 19.07
C ASN A 149 -19.81 4.54 19.29
N LYS A 150 -18.65 5.22 19.18
CA LYS A 150 -18.51 6.67 19.40
C LYS A 150 -18.60 7.49 18.12
N GLY A 151 -18.14 6.94 17.00
CA GLY A 151 -18.04 7.70 15.76
C GLY A 151 -17.86 6.84 14.53
N LYS A 152 -18.02 7.47 13.36
CA LYS A 152 -17.96 6.83 12.05
C LYS A 152 -17.29 7.73 11.04
N VAL A 153 -16.31 7.18 10.35
CA VAL A 153 -15.47 7.87 9.36
C VAL A 153 -15.64 7.19 8.02
N VAL A 154 -15.99 7.99 7.01
CA VAL A 154 -16.00 7.54 5.62
C VAL A 154 -14.60 7.76 5.06
N ILE A 155 -13.92 6.67 4.71
CA ILE A 155 -12.59 6.69 4.12
C ILE A 155 -12.74 6.82 2.61
N THR A 156 -12.15 7.87 2.06
CA THR A 156 -12.20 8.16 0.62
C THR A 156 -10.93 7.75 -0.11
N ASP A 157 -9.81 7.67 0.61
CA ASP A 157 -8.51 7.36 0.05
C ASP A 157 -7.62 6.72 1.13
N THR A 158 -6.71 5.83 0.72
CA THR A 158 -5.75 5.19 1.60
C THR A 158 -4.38 5.24 0.95
N VAL A 159 -3.40 5.82 1.62
CA VAL A 159 -2.05 6.00 1.05
C VAL A 159 -0.99 5.31 1.88
N ARG A 160 0.08 4.84 1.23
CA ARG A 160 1.32 4.44 1.91
C ARG A 160 2.23 5.65 2.09
N SER A 161 2.72 5.85 3.30
CA SER A 161 3.69 6.89 3.67
C SER A 161 5.06 6.28 3.98
N ALA A 162 6.01 7.09 4.43
CA ALA A 162 7.34 6.63 4.85
C ALA A 162 7.25 5.50 5.90
N GLY A 163 8.11 4.49 5.77
CA GLY A 163 8.12 3.33 6.68
C GLY A 163 6.98 2.33 6.47
N ASP A 164 6.36 2.31 5.28
CA ASP A 164 5.22 1.43 4.93
C ASP A 164 3.95 1.68 5.76
N MET A 165 3.87 2.84 6.40
CA MET A 165 2.72 3.24 7.20
C MET A 165 1.52 3.51 6.29
N ILE A 166 0.39 2.89 6.62
CA ILE A 166 -0.87 3.06 5.88
C ILE A 166 -1.70 4.16 6.56
N VAL A 167 -1.97 5.23 5.82
CA VAL A 167 -2.75 6.39 6.26
C VAL A 167 -4.11 6.37 5.58
N HIS A 168 -5.17 6.38 6.38
CA HIS A 168 -6.56 6.37 5.92
C HIS A 168 -7.08 7.80 5.93
N ARG A 169 -7.38 8.34 4.75
CA ARG A 169 -7.91 9.70 4.60
C ARG A 169 -9.42 9.65 4.45
N GLY A 170 -10.10 10.43 5.28
CA GLY A 170 -11.56 10.41 5.27
C GLY A 170 -12.19 11.60 5.97
N LYS A 171 -13.50 11.53 6.10
CA LYS A 171 -14.31 12.52 6.80
C LYS A 171 -15.15 11.86 7.87
N ILE A 172 -15.19 12.47 9.06
CA ILE A 172 -16.07 12.01 10.14
C ILE A 172 -17.52 12.32 9.76
N SER A 173 -18.29 11.27 9.52
CA SER A 173 -19.70 11.35 9.13
C SER A 173 -20.64 11.53 10.32
N GLY A 174 -20.22 11.08 11.51
CA GLY A 174 -20.98 11.25 12.76
C GLY A 174 -20.16 10.86 13.98
N GLY A 175 -20.46 11.50 15.12
CA GLY A 175 -19.80 11.23 16.39
C GLY A 175 -18.39 11.83 16.52
N GLU A 176 -17.58 11.21 17.37
CA GLU A 176 -16.17 11.53 17.59
C GLU A 176 -15.31 10.26 17.57
N ILE A 177 -14.03 10.42 17.26
CA ILE A 177 -13.02 9.36 17.36
C ILE A 177 -11.78 9.90 18.06
N SER A 178 -11.13 9.04 18.84
CA SER A 178 -9.93 9.36 19.60
C SER A 178 -8.80 8.37 19.36
N VAL A 179 -7.56 8.83 19.55
CA VAL A 179 -6.42 7.92 19.67
C VAL A 179 -6.65 6.96 20.84
N GLY A 180 -6.41 5.67 20.61
CA GLY A 180 -6.67 4.59 21.55
C GLY A 180 -8.05 3.95 21.43
N ASP A 181 -8.95 4.46 20.58
CA ASP A 181 -10.25 3.82 20.35
C ASP A 181 -10.10 2.51 19.58
N GLU A 182 -10.86 1.50 20.01
CA GLU A 182 -11.12 0.28 19.24
C GLU A 182 -12.19 0.57 18.17
N VAL A 183 -11.88 0.21 16.93
CA VAL A 183 -12.71 0.46 15.75
C VAL A 183 -12.83 -0.79 14.89
N GLU A 184 -13.94 -0.89 14.16
CA GLU A 184 -14.08 -1.80 13.03
C GLU A 184 -13.73 -1.05 11.74
N ALA A 185 -12.71 -1.54 11.03
CA ALA A 185 -12.26 -1.04 9.75
C ALA A 185 -12.75 -1.98 8.64
N SER A 186 -13.44 -1.46 7.63
CA SER A 186 -14.01 -2.25 6.53
C SER A 186 -13.85 -1.56 5.17
N VAL A 187 -13.38 -2.30 4.16
CA VAL A 187 -13.19 -1.77 2.81
C VAL A 187 -14.46 -1.85 1.97
N ASP A 188 -14.59 -0.98 0.97
CA ASP A 188 -15.57 -1.13 -0.10
C ASP A 188 -15.16 -2.31 -0.99
N VAL A 189 -15.79 -3.46 -0.73
CA VAL A 189 -15.48 -4.74 -1.41
C VAL A 189 -15.76 -4.65 -2.90
N ALA A 190 -16.83 -3.97 -3.32
CA ALA A 190 -17.17 -3.87 -4.73
C ALA A 190 -16.09 -3.07 -5.47
N ARG A 191 -15.70 -1.92 -4.92
CA ARG A 191 -14.62 -1.11 -5.47
C ARG A 191 -13.29 -1.86 -5.50
N ARG A 192 -12.93 -2.58 -4.42
CA ARG A 192 -11.70 -3.39 -4.35
C ARG A 192 -11.64 -4.43 -5.46
N LEU A 193 -12.76 -5.13 -5.70
CA LEU A 193 -12.82 -6.15 -6.74
C LEU A 193 -12.65 -5.57 -8.14
N ASP A 194 -13.26 -4.41 -8.41
CA ASP A 194 -13.11 -3.72 -9.70
C ASP A 194 -11.67 -3.25 -9.92
N ILE A 195 -11.00 -2.73 -8.88
CA ILE A 195 -9.57 -2.40 -8.91
C ILE A 195 -8.74 -3.67 -9.19
N ALA A 196 -9.02 -4.79 -8.52
CA ALA A 196 -8.29 -6.05 -8.72
C ALA A 196 -8.45 -6.61 -10.15
N ARG A 197 -9.63 -6.46 -10.77
CA ARG A 197 -9.85 -6.81 -12.18
C ARG A 197 -9.00 -5.93 -13.09
N ASN A 198 -8.99 -4.62 -12.87
CA ASN A 198 -8.18 -3.69 -13.65
C ASN A 198 -6.66 -3.90 -13.45
N HIS A 199 -6.25 -4.33 -12.27
CA HIS A 199 -4.87 -4.75 -12.01
C HIS A 199 -4.51 -6.00 -12.83
N THR A 200 -5.38 -7.00 -12.83
CA THR A 200 -5.20 -8.20 -13.66
C THR A 200 -5.15 -7.86 -15.15
N ALA A 201 -6.03 -6.99 -15.62
CA ALA A 201 -6.05 -6.51 -16.99
C ALA A 201 -4.77 -5.74 -17.36
N THR A 202 -4.18 -4.99 -16.43
CA THR A 202 -2.88 -4.33 -16.62
C THR A 202 -1.77 -5.35 -16.92
N HIS A 203 -1.73 -6.46 -16.19
CA HIS A 203 -0.76 -7.54 -16.44
C HIS A 203 -0.99 -8.23 -17.80
N LEU A 204 -2.25 -8.47 -18.17
CA LEU A 204 -2.60 -9.03 -19.48
C LEU A 204 -2.20 -8.08 -20.62
N LEU A 205 -2.45 -6.78 -20.45
CA LEU A 205 -2.03 -5.74 -21.39
C LEU A 205 -0.51 -5.71 -21.55
N GLN A 206 0.23 -5.76 -20.44
CA GLN A 206 1.70 -5.80 -20.49
C GLN A 206 2.22 -7.05 -21.22
N ALA A 207 1.63 -8.21 -20.97
CA ALA A 207 1.98 -9.45 -21.66
C ALA A 207 1.68 -9.37 -23.17
N ALA A 208 0.50 -8.87 -23.54
CA ALA A 208 0.10 -8.69 -24.94
C ALA A 208 1.04 -7.73 -25.67
N LEU A 209 1.39 -6.60 -25.04
CA LEU A 209 2.33 -5.63 -25.60
C LEU A 209 3.71 -6.25 -25.84
N ARG A 210 4.24 -7.03 -24.89
CA ARG A 210 5.52 -7.73 -25.08
C ARG A 210 5.46 -8.76 -26.20
N GLN A 211 4.36 -9.51 -26.30
CA GLN A 211 4.22 -10.52 -27.35
C GLN A 211 4.07 -9.92 -28.76
N ILE A 212 3.33 -8.83 -28.90
CA ILE A 212 2.98 -8.25 -30.22
C ILE A 212 4.01 -7.22 -30.69
N LEU A 213 4.49 -6.36 -29.78
CA LEU A 213 5.43 -5.28 -30.10
C LEU A 213 6.89 -5.67 -29.79
N GLY A 214 7.10 -6.76 -29.05
CA GLY A 214 8.40 -7.30 -28.67
C GLY A 214 8.89 -6.83 -27.29
N ASP A 215 9.96 -7.48 -26.81
CA ASP A 215 10.48 -7.32 -25.45
C ASP A 215 11.08 -5.94 -25.12
N ARG A 216 11.21 -5.05 -26.11
CA ARG A 216 11.71 -3.68 -25.91
C ARG A 216 10.65 -2.74 -25.32
N VAL A 217 9.40 -3.18 -25.24
CA VAL A 217 8.35 -2.45 -24.55
C VAL A 217 8.62 -2.49 -23.04
N SER A 218 8.84 -1.31 -22.46
CA SER A 218 9.03 -1.11 -21.03
C SER A 218 7.94 -0.21 -20.47
N GLN A 219 7.41 -0.56 -19.30
CA GLN A 219 6.46 0.27 -18.58
C GLN A 219 7.13 1.60 -18.17
N ARG A 220 6.39 2.70 -18.36
CA ARG A 220 6.76 4.07 -17.97
C ARG A 220 5.84 4.64 -16.91
N GLY A 221 4.63 4.10 -16.78
CA GLY A 221 3.64 4.52 -15.80
C GLY A 221 2.46 3.55 -15.77
N SER A 222 1.77 3.49 -14.63
CA SER A 222 0.53 2.74 -14.49
C SER A 222 -0.41 3.50 -13.56
N LEU A 223 -1.70 3.42 -13.85
CA LEU A 223 -2.79 3.84 -12.96
C LEU A 223 -3.87 2.77 -13.03
N VAL A 224 -4.31 2.27 -11.89
CA VAL A 224 -5.35 1.25 -11.76
C VAL A 224 -6.38 1.78 -10.78
N GLU A 225 -7.51 2.24 -11.32
CA GLU A 225 -8.67 2.73 -10.59
C GLU A 225 -9.83 1.73 -10.72
N SER A 226 -10.93 1.91 -10.00
CA SER A 226 -12.08 0.99 -10.10
C SER A 226 -12.78 1.05 -11.46
N ASN A 227 -12.80 2.22 -12.11
CA ASN A 227 -13.53 2.45 -13.36
C ASN A 227 -12.65 2.42 -14.62
N ARG A 228 -11.33 2.40 -14.48
CA ARG A 228 -10.39 2.38 -15.61
C ARG A 228 -9.00 1.95 -15.18
N LEU A 229 -8.18 1.58 -16.17
CA LEU A 229 -6.73 1.52 -16.04
C LEU A 229 -6.06 2.38 -17.12
N ARG A 230 -4.85 2.85 -16.84
CA ARG A 230 -3.95 3.50 -17.80
C ARG A 230 -2.59 2.82 -17.69
N PHE A 231 -2.03 2.42 -18.82
CA PHE A 231 -0.71 1.83 -18.90
C PHE A 231 0.13 2.61 -19.91
N ASP A 232 1.17 3.28 -19.42
CA ASP A 232 2.09 4.06 -20.24
C ASP A 232 3.33 3.22 -20.52
N PHE A 233 3.77 3.13 -21.78
CA PHE A 233 4.90 2.28 -22.17
C PHE A 233 5.78 2.91 -23.25
N SER A 234 7.03 2.45 -23.33
CA SER A 234 8.00 2.93 -24.32
C SER A 234 7.79 2.29 -25.68
N TRP A 235 7.38 3.09 -26.66
CA TRP A 235 7.26 2.68 -28.06
C TRP A 235 7.58 3.87 -28.99
N LEU A 236 8.31 3.63 -30.07
CA LEU A 236 8.86 4.68 -30.94
C LEU A 236 7.94 5.04 -32.12
N ALA A 237 6.85 4.30 -32.31
CA ALA A 237 5.91 4.49 -33.41
C ALA A 237 4.47 4.55 -32.87
N ALA A 238 3.51 4.95 -33.71
CA ALA A 238 2.11 4.73 -33.41
C ALA A 238 1.80 3.21 -33.48
N ILE A 239 0.89 2.74 -32.64
CA ILE A 239 0.34 1.38 -32.74
C ILE A 239 -0.54 1.35 -34.00
N THR A 240 -0.39 0.33 -34.85
CA THR A 240 -1.27 0.16 -36.01
C THR A 240 -2.63 -0.38 -35.57
N GLU A 241 -3.69 -0.16 -36.38
CA GLU A 241 -5.03 -0.71 -36.10
C GLU A 241 -5.01 -2.26 -35.96
N GLU A 242 -4.18 -2.93 -36.76
CA GLU A 242 -4.01 -4.38 -36.67
C GLU A 242 -3.41 -4.79 -35.31
N GLN A 243 -2.29 -4.16 -34.91
CA GLN A 243 -1.64 -4.39 -33.62
C GLN A 243 -2.59 -4.08 -32.46
N LEU A 244 -3.35 -2.99 -32.54
CA LEU A 244 -4.33 -2.61 -31.53
C LEU A 244 -5.42 -3.68 -31.39
N GLY A 245 -5.95 -4.16 -32.52
CA GLY A 245 -6.93 -5.24 -32.54
C GLY A 245 -6.37 -6.56 -31.97
N GLU A 246 -5.10 -6.85 -32.21
CA GLU A 246 -4.43 -8.00 -31.60
C GLU A 246 -4.33 -7.87 -30.08
N ILE A 247 -3.89 -6.71 -29.60
CA ILE A 247 -3.77 -6.40 -28.17
C ILE A 247 -5.13 -6.51 -27.47
N GLN A 248 -6.19 -5.98 -28.08
CA GLN A 248 -7.54 -6.00 -27.52
C GLN A 248 -8.10 -7.42 -27.37
N ARG A 249 -7.67 -8.41 -28.17
CA ARG A 249 -8.13 -9.80 -28.03
C ARG A 249 -7.62 -10.51 -26.77
N TRP A 250 -6.62 -9.95 -26.10
CA TRP A 250 -6.04 -10.50 -24.87
C TRP A 250 -6.81 -10.10 -23.60
N ILE A 251 -7.64 -9.06 -23.68
CA ILE A 251 -8.22 -8.34 -22.53
C ILE A 251 -9.74 -8.36 -22.65
#